data_AF-A0A510KKU0-F1
#
_entry.id   AF-A0A510KKU0-F1
#
_cell.length_a   1.000
_cell.length_b   1.000
_cell.length_c   1.000
_cell.angle_alpha   90.00
_cell.angle_beta   90.00
_cell.angle_gamma   90.00
#
_symmetry.space_group_name_H-M   'P 1'
#
loop_
_entity.id
_entity.type
_entity.pdbx_description
1 polymer ?
#
loop_
_entity_poly.entity_id
_entity_poly.type
_entity_poly.pdbx_seq_one_letter_code
_entity_poly.pdbx_strand_id
1 'polypeptide(L)'
;MNNNFVPIRKRKKKEDIKGKRKEESEEQLKEQLRIYEKELREKILSDYEKNANFKNIFDEIEKNNEDKKKVLNLAQFNRFYNFVKENDYDFFDAEDKLKKFIEKQLERKYAVKFYIFIWNEFYCQISKGKLKNEMKIEKKRIGEFEVENLVADNVKSIKSDEILKKEIKEETEVRLKIIEGYLLYILGKERIDEKIKN
;
A
#
# COMPACT_ATOMS: atom_id res chain seq x y z
N MET A 1 -42.89 -8.33 70.90
CA MET A 1 -43.01 -7.14 70.02
C MET A 1 -42.03 -7.34 68.86
N ASN A 2 -42.51 -7.76 67.69
CA ASN A 2 -41.68 -8.01 66.51
C ASN A 2 -41.67 -6.76 65.62
N ASN A 3 -40.58 -6.00 65.63
CA ASN A 3 -40.35 -4.89 64.71
C ASN A 3 -39.38 -5.34 63.60
N ASN A 4 -39.91 -5.95 62.54
CA ASN A 4 -39.16 -6.16 61.30
C ASN A 4 -39.52 -5.04 60.32
N PHE A 5 -38.73 -3.97 60.31
CA PHE A 5 -38.81 -2.94 59.27
C PHE A 5 -38.07 -3.42 58.02
N VAL A 6 -38.81 -3.80 56.97
CA VAL A 6 -38.24 -4.16 55.66
C VAL A 6 -38.37 -2.94 54.74
N PRO A 7 -37.26 -2.34 54.26
CA PRO A 7 -37.35 -1.20 53.36
C PRO A 7 -37.80 -1.67 51.96
N ILE A 8 -38.94 -1.17 51.49
CA ILE A 8 -39.37 -1.37 50.10
C ILE A 8 -38.47 -0.52 49.19
N ARG A 9 -37.52 -1.16 48.51
CA ARG A 9 -36.72 -0.50 47.46
C ARG A 9 -37.63 -0.20 46.26
N LYS A 10 -37.89 1.09 45.98
CA LYS A 10 -38.42 1.49 44.66
C LYS A 10 -37.44 1.00 43.59
N ARG A 11 -37.90 0.11 42.70
CA ARG A 11 -37.15 -0.29 41.51
C ARG A 11 -36.81 0.98 40.72
N LYS A 12 -35.54 1.34 40.63
CA LYS A 12 -35.09 2.29 39.61
C LYS A 12 -35.48 1.69 38.26
N LYS A 13 -36.30 2.38 37.48
CA LYS A 13 -36.41 2.08 36.05
C LYS A 13 -34.98 2.15 35.51
N LYS A 14 -34.50 1.06 34.91
CA LYS A 14 -33.33 1.13 34.05
C LYS A 14 -33.76 2.05 32.91
N GLU A 15 -33.35 3.30 32.93
CA GLU A 15 -33.18 4.00 31.67
C GLU A 15 -32.18 3.18 30.88
N ASP A 16 -32.58 2.77 29.69
CA ASP A 16 -31.72 2.08 28.75
C ASP A 16 -30.54 3.00 28.43
N ILE A 17 -29.44 2.83 29.16
CA ILE A 17 -28.09 3.30 28.77
C ILE A 17 -27.59 2.41 27.62
N LYS A 18 -28.44 2.18 26.61
CA LYS A 18 -28.18 1.32 25.46
C LYS A 18 -28.22 2.09 24.13
N GLY A 19 -28.43 3.41 24.18
CA GLY A 19 -28.55 4.26 22.99
C GLY A 19 -27.55 5.42 22.87
N LYS A 20 -26.50 5.52 23.70
CA LYS A 20 -25.55 6.65 23.64
C LYS A 20 -24.04 6.31 23.69
N ARG A 21 -23.67 5.02 23.63
CA ARG A 21 -22.25 4.58 23.65
C ARG A 21 -21.81 3.81 22.40
N LYS A 22 -22.63 3.79 21.35
CA LYS A 22 -22.29 3.12 20.07
C LYS A 22 -22.22 4.07 18.88
N GLU A 23 -22.47 5.37 19.11
CA GLU A 23 -22.22 6.46 18.18
C GLU A 23 -20.97 7.25 18.62
N GLU A 24 -19.89 6.57 19.00
CA GLU A 24 -18.58 7.04 18.49
C GLU A 24 -18.70 6.80 17.00
N SER A 25 -19.16 7.85 16.30
CA SER A 25 -19.96 7.69 15.11
C SER A 25 -19.14 7.05 14.01
N GLU A 26 -19.77 6.27 13.13
CA GLU A 26 -19.12 5.80 11.90
C GLU A 26 -18.42 6.95 11.15
N GLU A 27 -18.90 8.17 11.34
CA GLU A 27 -18.33 9.42 10.85
C GLU A 27 -16.99 9.79 11.53
N GLN A 28 -16.85 9.64 12.85
CA GLN A 28 -15.57 9.81 13.55
C GLN A 28 -14.55 8.76 13.14
N LEU A 29 -14.98 7.50 12.98
CA LEU A 29 -14.12 6.41 12.46
C LEU A 29 -13.68 6.68 11.02
N LYS A 30 -14.61 7.10 10.15
CA LYS A 30 -14.28 7.53 8.77
C LYS A 30 -13.32 8.69 8.75
N GLU A 31 -13.50 9.67 9.62
CA GLU A 31 -12.61 10.83 9.72
C GLU A 31 -11.22 10.44 10.21
N GLN A 32 -11.12 9.57 11.23
CA GLN A 32 -9.84 9.03 11.69
C GLN A 32 -9.11 8.24 10.59
N LEU A 33 -9.84 7.41 9.83
CA LEU A 33 -9.29 6.68 8.69
C LEU A 33 -8.78 7.63 7.59
N ARG A 34 -9.51 8.71 7.29
CA ARG A 34 -9.09 9.74 6.33
C ARG A 34 -7.83 10.48 6.79
N ILE A 35 -7.77 10.85 8.08
CA ILE A 35 -6.59 11.51 8.66
C ILE A 35 -5.39 10.58 8.56
N TYR A 36 -5.55 9.31 8.94
CA TYR A 36 -4.49 8.31 8.84
C TYR A 36 -4.00 8.12 7.40
N GLU A 37 -4.91 7.98 6.44
CA GLU A 37 -4.56 7.85 5.03
C GLU A 37 -3.80 9.09 4.53
N LYS A 38 -4.26 10.30 4.92
CA LYS A 38 -3.61 11.56 4.56
C LYS A 38 -2.19 11.67 5.12
N GLU A 39 -1.99 11.38 6.41
CA GLU A 39 -0.68 11.42 7.05
C GLU A 39 0.29 10.40 6.43
N LEU A 40 -0.20 9.17 6.19
CA LEU A 40 0.56 8.11 5.52
C LEU A 40 0.99 8.56 4.12
N ARG A 41 0.07 9.17 3.40
CA ARG A 41 0.27 9.66 2.04
C ARG A 41 1.28 10.80 1.97
N GLU A 42 1.20 11.78 2.87
CA GLU A 42 2.18 12.88 2.97
C GLU A 42 3.59 12.35 3.28
N LYS A 43 3.70 11.39 4.19
CA LYS A 43 4.98 10.75 4.53
C LYS A 43 5.58 10.03 3.32
N ILE A 44 4.79 9.17 2.66
CA ILE A 44 5.25 8.41 1.48
C ILE A 44 5.65 9.36 0.35
N LEU A 45 4.86 10.41 0.11
CA LEU A 45 5.17 11.41 -0.90
C LEU A 45 6.53 12.07 -0.63
N SER A 46 6.78 12.49 0.62
CA SER A 46 8.07 13.07 1.01
C SER A 46 9.25 12.12 0.82
N ASP A 47 9.05 10.82 1.12
CA ASP A 47 10.07 9.79 0.92
C ASP A 47 10.38 9.59 -0.58
N TYR A 48 9.34 9.62 -1.43
CA TYR A 48 9.48 9.52 -2.89
C TYR A 48 10.16 10.72 -3.53
N GLU A 49 9.84 11.94 -3.10
CA GLU A 49 10.50 13.16 -3.57
C GLU A 49 12.01 13.16 -3.26
N LYS A 50 12.41 12.54 -2.15
CA LYS A 50 13.82 12.38 -1.75
C LYS A 50 14.50 11.18 -2.44
N ASN A 51 13.75 10.26 -3.02
CA ASN A 51 14.27 9.05 -3.63
C ASN A 51 14.76 9.31 -5.06
N ALA A 52 16.07 9.39 -5.25
CA ALA A 52 16.68 9.61 -6.56
C ALA A 52 16.29 8.55 -7.61
N ASN A 53 16.12 7.29 -7.21
CA ASN A 53 15.71 6.22 -8.14
C ASN A 53 14.27 6.42 -8.61
N PHE A 54 13.39 6.84 -7.71
CA PHE A 54 12.01 7.17 -8.05
C PHE A 54 11.97 8.29 -9.07
N LYS A 55 12.64 9.41 -8.79
CA LYS A 55 12.73 10.55 -9.70
C LYS A 55 13.32 10.16 -11.05
N ASN A 56 14.37 9.35 -11.07
CA ASN A 56 15.02 8.90 -12.32
C ASN A 56 14.09 8.12 -13.25
N ILE A 57 13.12 7.36 -12.71
CA ILE A 57 12.14 6.63 -13.54
C ILE A 57 11.27 7.62 -14.31
N PHE A 58 10.82 8.68 -13.65
CA PHE A 58 9.96 9.71 -14.23
C PHE A 58 10.71 10.69 -15.11
N ASP A 59 11.90 11.12 -14.70
CA ASP A 59 12.80 11.94 -15.51
C ASP A 59 13.12 11.26 -16.84
N GLU A 60 13.31 9.93 -16.86
CA GLU A 60 13.53 9.18 -18.10
C GLU A 60 12.28 9.16 -18.99
N ILE A 61 11.09 9.09 -18.39
CA ILE A 61 9.84 9.21 -19.13
C ILE A 61 9.74 10.63 -19.70
N GLU A 62 9.99 11.68 -18.93
CA GLU A 62 9.84 13.08 -19.33
C GLU A 62 10.86 13.52 -20.39
N LYS A 63 12.15 13.20 -20.20
CA LYS A 63 13.27 13.64 -21.06
C LYS A 63 13.37 12.91 -22.40
N ASN A 64 12.69 11.78 -22.58
CA ASN A 64 12.69 11.07 -23.86
C ASN A 64 11.86 11.84 -24.90
N ASN A 65 12.51 12.51 -25.85
CA ASN A 65 11.86 13.24 -26.96
C ASN A 65 11.20 12.32 -28.01
N GLU A 66 11.32 11.00 -27.87
CA GLU A 66 10.66 10.01 -28.73
C GLU A 66 9.34 9.55 -28.09
N ASP A 67 8.22 10.03 -28.60
CA ASP A 67 6.86 9.69 -28.14
C ASP A 67 6.62 8.17 -27.99
N LYS A 68 7.27 7.36 -28.83
CA LYS A 68 7.15 5.90 -28.80
C LYS A 68 7.64 5.27 -27.49
N LYS A 69 8.76 5.73 -26.92
CA LYS A 69 9.28 5.18 -25.64
C LYS A 69 8.45 5.65 -24.44
N LYS A 70 7.97 6.89 -24.47
CA LYS A 70 7.02 7.44 -23.50
C LYS A 70 5.74 6.60 -23.45
N VAL A 71 5.13 6.35 -24.61
CA VAL A 71 3.91 5.54 -24.74
C VAL A 71 4.12 4.10 -24.26
N LEU A 72 5.27 3.49 -24.56
CA LEU A 72 5.57 2.12 -24.12
C LEU A 72 5.73 2.02 -22.59
N ASN A 73 6.47 2.94 -21.97
CA ASN A 73 6.63 2.95 -20.50
C ASN A 73 5.28 3.18 -19.80
N LEU A 74 4.45 4.07 -20.33
CA LEU A 74 3.09 4.27 -19.82
C LEU A 74 2.22 3.00 -19.94
N ALA A 75 2.28 2.33 -21.10
CA ALA A 75 1.54 1.10 -21.30
C ALA A 75 1.98 0.01 -20.29
N GLN A 76 3.28 -0.06 -19.96
CA GLN A 76 3.77 -0.98 -18.93
C GLN A 76 3.25 -0.62 -17.54
N PHE A 77 3.21 0.67 -17.18
CA PHE A 77 2.61 1.08 -15.91
C PHE A 77 1.13 0.70 -15.84
N ASN A 78 0.32 1.09 -16.83
CA ASN A 78 -1.11 0.78 -16.83
C ASN A 78 -1.37 -0.73 -16.76
N ARG A 79 -0.55 -1.52 -17.47
CA ARG A 79 -0.62 -2.97 -17.42
C ARG A 79 -0.32 -3.51 -16.02
N PHE A 80 0.72 -3.00 -15.37
CA PHE A 80 1.05 -3.37 -14.01
C PHE A 80 -0.06 -2.95 -13.04
N TYR A 81 -0.52 -1.71 -13.10
CA TYR A 81 -1.57 -1.19 -12.22
C TYR A 81 -2.87 -1.98 -12.31
N ASN A 82 -3.34 -2.27 -13.54
CA ASN A 82 -4.52 -3.11 -13.76
C ASN A 82 -4.32 -4.51 -13.18
N PHE A 83 -3.15 -5.11 -13.41
CA PHE A 83 -2.84 -6.43 -12.88
C PHE A 83 -2.85 -6.44 -11.34
N VAL A 84 -2.27 -5.43 -10.68
CA VAL A 84 -2.27 -5.35 -9.22
C VAL A 84 -3.69 -5.18 -8.67
N LYS A 85 -4.50 -4.33 -9.31
CA LYS A 85 -5.90 -4.11 -8.94
C LYS A 85 -6.74 -5.39 -9.06
N GLU A 86 -6.53 -6.17 -10.13
CA GLU A 86 -7.15 -7.49 -10.31
C GLU A 86 -6.72 -8.51 -9.23
N ASN A 87 -5.56 -8.29 -8.60
CA ASN A 87 -5.03 -9.15 -7.53
C ASN A 87 -5.16 -8.52 -6.13
N ASP A 88 -6.08 -7.56 -5.94
CA ASP A 88 -6.40 -6.96 -4.63
C ASP A 88 -5.15 -6.44 -3.88
N TYR A 89 -4.21 -5.85 -4.64
CA TYR A 89 -2.97 -5.28 -4.10
C TYR A 89 -2.11 -6.29 -3.30
N ASP A 90 -2.32 -7.59 -3.50
CA ASP A 90 -1.67 -8.65 -2.73
C ASP A 90 -0.31 -9.02 -3.32
N PHE A 91 0.76 -8.48 -2.75
CA PHE A 91 2.13 -8.86 -3.09
C PHE A 91 2.57 -10.22 -2.54
N PHE A 92 1.78 -10.80 -1.62
CA PHE A 92 2.08 -12.04 -0.91
C PHE A 92 0.92 -13.04 -1.05
N ASP A 93 0.33 -13.11 -2.24
CA ASP A 93 -0.70 -14.08 -2.55
C ASP A 93 -0.13 -15.51 -2.49
N ALA A 94 -1.00 -16.51 -2.28
CA ALA A 94 -0.57 -17.90 -2.14
C ALA A 94 0.18 -18.42 -3.38
N GLU A 95 -0.16 -17.92 -4.56
CA GLU A 95 0.40 -18.34 -5.84
C GLU A 95 1.59 -17.48 -6.30
N ASP A 96 1.96 -16.43 -5.56
CA ASP A 96 2.98 -15.45 -5.93
C ASP A 96 2.74 -14.83 -7.32
N LYS A 97 1.48 -14.57 -7.69
CA LYS A 97 1.06 -14.05 -9.00
C LYS A 97 1.79 -12.77 -9.36
N LEU A 98 1.83 -11.81 -8.42
CA LEU A 98 2.42 -10.51 -8.67
C LEU A 98 3.94 -10.57 -8.78
N LYS A 99 4.57 -11.36 -7.92
CA LYS A 99 5.99 -11.65 -7.99
C LYS A 99 6.38 -12.26 -9.34
N LYS A 100 5.67 -13.31 -9.77
CA LYS A 100 5.89 -13.97 -11.07
C LYS A 100 5.65 -13.04 -12.25
N PHE A 101 4.65 -12.15 -12.16
CA PHE A 101 4.37 -11.15 -13.19
C PHE A 101 5.56 -10.21 -13.40
N ILE A 102 6.14 -9.69 -12.32
CA ILE A 102 7.28 -8.77 -12.34
C ILE A 102 8.53 -9.48 -12.86
N GLU A 103 8.84 -10.68 -12.35
CA GLU A 103 9.97 -11.51 -12.82
C GLU A 103 9.93 -11.70 -14.33
N LYS A 104 8.76 -12.03 -14.87
CA LYS A 104 8.55 -12.21 -16.31
C LYS A 104 8.74 -10.93 -17.11
N GLN A 105 8.45 -9.74 -16.57
CA GLN A 105 8.72 -8.48 -17.26
C GLN A 105 10.22 -8.15 -17.28
N LEU A 106 10.92 -8.44 -16.17
CA LEU A 106 12.37 -8.28 -16.08
C LEU A 106 13.10 -9.21 -17.05
N GLU A 107 12.70 -10.48 -17.15
CA GLU A 107 13.27 -11.43 -18.13
C GLU A 107 13.11 -10.94 -19.59
N ARG A 108 11.97 -10.29 -19.88
CA ARG A 108 11.66 -9.71 -21.20
C ARG A 108 12.29 -8.33 -21.42
N LYS A 109 12.98 -7.80 -20.42
CA LYS A 109 13.64 -6.48 -20.45
C LYS A 109 12.70 -5.30 -20.72
N TYR A 110 11.43 -5.41 -20.30
CA TYR A 110 10.48 -4.29 -20.39
C TYR A 110 10.59 -3.38 -19.17
N ALA A 111 10.61 -2.06 -19.38
CA ALA A 111 10.56 -1.03 -18.34
C ALA A 111 11.39 -1.40 -17.09
N VAL A 112 12.63 -1.87 -17.29
CA VAL A 112 13.40 -2.60 -16.28
C VAL A 112 13.56 -1.80 -14.99
N LYS A 113 13.93 -0.51 -15.09
CA LYS A 113 14.10 0.37 -13.92
C LYS A 113 12.80 0.49 -13.12
N PHE A 114 11.66 0.58 -13.80
CA PHE A 114 10.35 0.62 -13.15
C PHE A 114 10.07 -0.68 -12.41
N TYR A 115 10.23 -1.84 -13.05
CA TYR A 115 9.95 -3.13 -12.39
C TYR A 115 10.94 -3.48 -11.28
N ILE A 116 12.21 -3.07 -11.38
CA ILE A 116 13.17 -3.18 -10.27
C ILE A 116 12.75 -2.29 -9.10
N PHE A 117 12.31 -1.06 -9.37
CA PHE A 117 11.79 -0.19 -8.33
C PHE A 117 10.56 -0.79 -7.64
N ILE A 118 9.56 -1.23 -8.41
CA ILE A 118 8.37 -1.90 -7.87
C ILE A 118 8.76 -3.09 -6.99
N TRP A 119 9.68 -3.93 -7.46
CA TRP A 119 10.13 -5.07 -6.70
C TRP A 119 10.73 -4.65 -5.35
N ASN A 120 11.73 -3.77 -5.38
CA ASN A 120 12.42 -3.36 -4.17
C ASN A 120 11.48 -2.64 -3.20
N GLU A 121 10.63 -1.76 -3.72
CA GLU A 121 9.71 -0.95 -2.93
C GLU A 121 8.64 -1.80 -2.25
N PHE A 122 7.88 -2.57 -3.03
CA PHE A 122 6.68 -3.22 -2.52
C PHE A 122 6.96 -4.58 -1.91
N TYR A 123 7.88 -5.36 -2.51
CA TYR A 123 8.21 -6.68 -1.98
C TYR A 123 9.13 -6.56 -0.76
N CYS A 124 10.10 -5.64 -0.77
CA CYS A 124 11.10 -5.53 0.29
C CYS A 124 10.86 -4.36 1.25
N GLN A 125 10.76 -3.10 0.79
CA GLN A 125 10.76 -1.93 1.69
C GLN A 125 9.50 -1.82 2.57
N ILE A 126 8.30 -2.02 2.01
CA ILE A 126 7.06 -2.03 2.81
C ILE A 126 7.18 -3.08 3.91
N SER A 127 7.57 -4.29 3.52
CA SER A 127 7.74 -5.43 4.41
C SER A 127 8.79 -5.18 5.51
N LYS A 128 9.92 -4.52 5.19
CA LYS A 128 10.96 -4.09 6.17
C LYS A 128 10.38 -3.20 7.26
N GLY A 129 9.54 -2.23 6.87
CA GLY A 129 8.95 -1.29 7.82
C GLY A 129 7.96 -1.94 8.79
N LYS A 130 7.36 -3.07 8.40
CA LYS A 130 6.34 -3.77 9.19
C LYS A 130 6.87 -4.93 10.04
N LEU A 131 7.88 -5.65 9.55
CA LEU A 131 8.50 -6.75 10.30
C LEU A 131 9.42 -6.20 11.40
N LYS A 132 9.02 -6.35 12.66
CA LYS A 132 9.78 -5.90 13.85
C LYS A 132 11.02 -6.76 14.17
N ASN A 133 11.18 -7.91 13.51
CA ASN A 133 12.32 -8.83 13.67
C ASN A 133 13.36 -8.63 12.55
N GLU A 134 14.60 -9.11 12.74
CA GLU A 134 15.68 -9.00 11.76
C GLU A 134 15.29 -9.59 10.40
N MET A 135 14.95 -8.69 9.48
CA MET A 135 14.57 -9.03 8.13
C MET A 135 15.80 -9.44 7.34
N LYS A 136 15.87 -10.72 6.96
CA LYS A 136 16.93 -11.22 6.07
C LYS A 136 16.59 -10.97 4.61
N ILE A 137 17.54 -10.36 3.91
CA ILE A 137 17.47 -10.07 2.48
C ILE A 137 18.65 -10.72 1.81
N GLU A 138 18.36 -11.37 0.70
CA GLU A 138 19.35 -11.93 -0.18
C GLU A 138 19.30 -11.24 -1.53
N LYS A 139 20.37 -11.40 -2.31
CA LYS A 139 20.39 -10.99 -3.70
C LYS A 139 19.78 -12.10 -4.55
N LYS A 140 18.81 -11.74 -5.39
CA LYS A 140 18.24 -12.65 -6.38
C LYS A 140 18.58 -12.17 -7.77
N ARG A 141 19.06 -13.09 -8.61
CA ARG A 141 19.28 -12.85 -10.03
C ARG A 141 18.02 -13.20 -10.83
N ILE A 142 17.55 -12.26 -11.64
CA ILE A 142 16.42 -12.45 -12.58
C ILE A 142 16.95 -12.11 -13.97
N GLY A 143 17.27 -13.12 -14.76
CA GLY A 143 17.99 -12.95 -16.03
C GLY A 143 19.38 -12.33 -15.81
N GLU A 144 19.58 -11.13 -16.33
CA GLU A 144 20.83 -10.36 -16.16
C GLU A 144 20.77 -9.33 -15.02
N PHE A 145 19.62 -9.18 -14.36
CA PHE A 145 19.40 -8.18 -13.32
C PHE A 145 19.54 -8.80 -11.93
N GLU A 146 20.00 -7.98 -10.98
CA GLU A 146 20.10 -8.34 -9.57
C GLU A 146 19.12 -7.46 -8.76
N VAL A 147 18.30 -8.10 -7.92
CA VAL A 147 17.31 -7.43 -7.06
C VAL A 147 17.42 -7.90 -5.62
N GLU A 148 16.99 -7.07 -4.67
CA GLU A 148 16.83 -7.49 -3.28
C GLU A 148 15.66 -8.46 -3.17
N ASN A 149 15.81 -9.60 -2.51
CA ASN A 149 14.73 -10.58 -2.31
C ASN A 149 14.59 -10.92 -0.83
N LEU A 150 13.34 -11.00 -0.37
CA LEU A 150 13.05 -11.55 0.95
C LEU A 150 13.32 -13.05 0.99
N VAL A 151 14.00 -13.47 2.04
CA VAL A 151 14.20 -14.89 2.35
C VAL A 151 12.83 -15.56 2.59
N ALA A 152 12.72 -16.84 2.21
CA ALA A 152 11.47 -17.59 2.21
C ALA A 152 10.73 -17.60 3.56
N ASP A 153 11.45 -17.58 4.68
CA ASP A 153 10.83 -17.59 6.01
C ASP A 153 10.12 -16.26 6.32
N ASN A 154 10.66 -15.12 5.90
CA ASN A 154 9.97 -13.83 6.03
C ASN A 154 8.67 -13.81 5.21
N VAL A 155 8.74 -14.35 3.99
CA VAL A 155 7.57 -14.44 3.09
C VAL A 155 6.49 -15.33 3.72
N LYS A 156 6.86 -16.49 4.26
CA LYS A 156 5.92 -17.37 4.97
C LYS A 156 5.30 -16.68 6.17
N SER A 157 6.11 -15.96 6.96
CA SER A 157 5.63 -15.20 8.13
C SER A 157 4.57 -14.17 7.73
N ILE A 158 4.80 -13.42 6.64
CA ILE A 158 3.83 -12.44 6.13
C ILE A 158 2.56 -13.15 5.64
N LYS A 159 2.71 -14.25 4.89
CA LYS A 159 1.56 -15.02 4.38
C LYS A 159 0.68 -15.61 5.49
N SER A 160 1.26 -15.94 6.65
CA SER A 160 0.53 -16.50 7.80
C SER A 160 -0.10 -15.46 8.72
N ASP A 161 0.28 -14.18 8.62
CA ASP A 161 -0.22 -13.11 9.46
C ASP A 161 -1.23 -12.24 8.67
N GLU A 162 -2.52 -12.50 8.88
CA GLU A 162 -3.59 -11.81 8.17
C GLU A 162 -3.64 -10.30 8.44
N ILE A 163 -3.28 -9.87 9.65
CA ILE A 163 -3.29 -8.45 10.03
C ILE A 163 -2.15 -7.74 9.29
N LEU A 164 -0.94 -8.29 9.39
CA LEU A 164 0.23 -7.76 8.70
C LEU A 164 0.01 -7.71 7.19
N LYS A 165 -0.58 -8.77 6.62
CA LYS A 165 -0.91 -8.83 5.19
C LYS A 165 -1.89 -7.72 4.80
N LYS A 166 -2.91 -7.47 5.62
CA LYS A 166 -3.88 -6.39 5.37
C LYS A 166 -3.22 -5.01 5.42
N GLU A 167 -2.38 -4.75 6.42
CA GLU A 167 -1.64 -3.48 6.53
C GLU A 167 -0.73 -3.24 5.32
N ILE A 168 -0.05 -4.28 4.84
CA ILE A 168 0.81 -4.21 3.65
C ILE A 168 -0.03 -3.90 2.40
N LYS A 169 -1.22 -4.49 2.26
CA LYS A 169 -2.14 -4.22 1.14
C LYS A 169 -2.62 -2.76 1.15
N GLU A 170 -3.06 -2.26 2.30
CA GLU A 170 -3.53 -0.87 2.44
C GLU A 170 -2.41 0.12 2.10
N GLU A 171 -1.18 -0.10 2.59
CA GLU A 171 -0.05 0.75 2.26
C GLU A 171 0.36 0.64 0.78
N THR A 172 0.29 -0.56 0.21
CA THR A 172 0.53 -0.80 -1.22
C THR A 172 -0.43 0.00 -2.08
N GLU A 173 -1.72 0.00 -1.76
CA GLU A 173 -2.74 0.75 -2.48
C GLU A 173 -2.42 2.26 -2.47
N VAL A 174 -2.11 2.82 -1.30
CA VAL A 174 -1.77 4.25 -1.16
C VAL A 174 -0.53 4.60 -1.99
N ARG A 175 0.54 3.79 -1.93
CA ARG A 175 1.76 4.00 -2.72
C ARG A 175 1.46 3.99 -4.22
N LEU A 176 0.65 3.04 -4.70
CA LEU A 176 0.30 2.95 -6.12
C LEU A 176 -0.54 4.14 -6.60
N LYS A 177 -1.47 4.65 -5.79
CA LYS A 177 -2.22 5.88 -6.10
C LYS A 177 -1.31 7.09 -6.24
N ILE A 178 -0.30 7.22 -5.38
CA ILE A 178 0.70 8.30 -5.50
C ILE A 178 1.46 8.17 -6.83
N ILE A 179 1.94 6.97 -7.17
CA ILE A 179 2.66 6.70 -8.42
C ILE A 179 1.78 7.02 -9.64
N GLU A 180 0.50 6.63 -9.61
CA GLU A 180 -0.46 6.95 -10.65
C GLU A 180 -0.61 8.47 -10.84
N GLY A 181 -0.71 9.23 -9.73
CA GLY A 181 -0.77 10.69 -9.76
C GLY A 181 0.44 11.33 -10.43
N TYR A 182 1.66 10.87 -10.11
CA TYR A 182 2.89 11.32 -10.77
C TYR A 182 2.88 11.08 -12.27
N LEU A 183 2.41 9.90 -12.69
CA LEU A 183 2.34 9.57 -14.11
C LEU A 183 1.36 10.46 -14.85
N LEU A 184 0.18 10.70 -14.28
CA LEU A 184 -0.83 11.53 -14.94
C LEU A 184 -0.37 12.98 -15.11
N TYR A 185 0.41 13.48 -14.15
CA TYR A 185 1.06 14.77 -14.25
C TYR A 185 2.05 14.85 -15.40
N ILE A 186 2.97 13.89 -15.47
CA ILE A 186 3.98 13.83 -16.54
C ILE A 186 3.33 13.68 -17.93
N LEU A 187 2.18 13.02 -17.98
CA LEU A 187 1.43 12.79 -19.21
C LEU A 187 0.49 13.95 -19.59
N GLY A 188 0.47 15.02 -18.80
CA GLY A 188 -0.40 16.17 -19.03
C GLY A 188 -1.90 15.84 -18.97
N LYS A 189 -2.28 14.71 -18.35
CA LYS A 189 -3.68 14.28 -18.26
C LYS A 189 -4.43 14.96 -17.10
N GLU A 190 -3.76 15.18 -15.96
CA GLU A 190 -4.30 15.91 -14.80
C GLU A 190 -3.15 16.58 -14.02
N ARG A 191 -3.40 17.71 -13.34
CA ARG A 191 -2.42 18.32 -12.43
C ARG A 191 -2.37 17.50 -11.14
N ILE A 192 -1.17 17.27 -10.58
CA ILE A 192 -0.96 16.58 -9.29
C ILE A 192 -1.98 17.03 -8.24
N ASP A 193 -2.21 18.33 -8.12
CA ASP A 193 -3.13 18.90 -7.13
C ASP A 193 -4.59 18.42 -7.20
N GLU A 194 -5.09 17.93 -8.34
CA GLU A 194 -6.49 17.48 -8.50
C GLU A 194 -6.70 16.02 -8.07
N LYS A 195 -5.71 15.15 -8.28
CA LYS A 195 -5.74 13.75 -7.80
C LYS A 195 -5.13 13.55 -6.43
N ILE A 196 -4.32 14.51 -5.97
CA ILE A 196 -3.71 14.47 -4.64
C ILE A 196 -4.68 14.97 -3.54
N LYS A 197 -5.75 15.69 -3.91
CA LYS A 197 -6.72 16.26 -2.95
C LYS A 197 -8.03 15.46 -2.81
N ASN A 198 -8.29 14.50 -3.69
CA ASN A 198 -9.48 13.64 -3.69
C ASN A 198 -9.13 12.21 -3.28
#